data_AF-A0A950G5M9-F1
#
_entry.id   AF-A0A950G5M9-F1
#
_cell.length_a   1.000
_cell.length_b   1.000
_cell.length_c   1.000
_cell.angle_alpha   90.00
_cell.angle_beta   90.00
_cell.angle_gamma   90.00
#
_symmetry.space_group_name_H-M   'P 1'
#
loop_
_entity.id
_entity.type
_entity.pdbx_description
1 polymer ?
#
loop_
_entity_poly.entity_id
_entity_poly.type
_entity_poly.pdbx_seq_one_letter_code
_entity_poly.pdbx_strand_id
1 'polypeptide(L)'
;IYNSDRPEIWREKSGVPRTAFAAHKYNDVFRILGAHPRLIEPLEQVWGEKVYMHQFTINAKSAFSGEVWQWHQDFGTWHRDDGMPEPRAMNIAVFLDEVMPINGPLMLVPRSHKYGTLAAGHDTATTSYPLWTLDNDAVKRLVDEGGIVAPTGKPGGVLTFHGNLVHGSAGNITPYPRKIVYLTLNAVSNYIRKPTRPEYIAHRDFTPIQAVADDALLRYAEGLKQAAE
;
A
#
# COMPACT_ATOMS: atom_id res chain seq x y z
N ILE A 1 -1.64 12.50 -12.55
CA ILE A 1 -1.50 11.02 -12.45
C ILE A 1 -2.72 10.33 -13.01
N TYR A 2 -3.87 10.34 -12.33
CA TYR A 2 -5.04 9.54 -12.74
C TYR A 2 -5.67 9.88 -14.10
N ASN A 3 -5.39 11.05 -14.66
CA ASN A 3 -5.86 11.44 -16.00
C ASN A 3 -4.94 10.96 -17.13
N SER A 4 -3.79 10.37 -16.80
CA SER A 4 -2.86 9.83 -17.80
C SER A 4 -3.39 8.50 -18.34
N ASP A 5 -3.16 8.22 -19.61
CA ASP A 5 -3.40 6.92 -20.22
C ASP A 5 -2.12 6.08 -20.13
N ARG A 6 -2.09 5.15 -19.18
CA ARG A 6 -0.89 4.42 -18.77
C ARG A 6 -1.23 3.02 -18.26
N PRO A 7 -0.41 2.00 -18.57
CA PRO A 7 -0.63 0.65 -18.06
C PRO A 7 -0.50 0.56 -16.53
N GLU A 8 0.22 1.50 -15.89
CA GLU A 8 0.35 1.54 -14.44
C GLU A 8 -0.91 2.06 -13.71
N ILE A 9 -1.92 2.54 -14.44
CA ILE A 9 -3.16 3.05 -13.84
C ILE A 9 -4.27 2.02 -14.02
N TRP A 10 -4.58 1.31 -12.93
CA TRP A 10 -5.73 0.43 -12.87
C TRP A 10 -7.02 1.22 -12.66
N ARG A 11 -7.99 0.99 -13.52
CA ARG A 11 -9.33 1.60 -13.46
C ARG A 11 -10.36 0.51 -13.15
N GLU A 12 -11.39 0.89 -12.41
CA GLU A 12 -12.57 0.05 -12.22
C GLU A 12 -13.32 -0.11 -13.55
N LYS A 13 -14.28 -1.05 -13.61
CA LYS A 13 -15.15 -1.24 -14.80
C LYS A 13 -15.88 0.04 -15.21
N SER A 14 -16.13 0.94 -14.26
CA SER A 14 -16.74 2.27 -14.46
C SER A 14 -15.79 3.30 -15.12
N GLY A 15 -14.51 2.98 -15.31
CA GLY A 15 -13.47 3.89 -15.79
C GLY A 15 -12.82 4.75 -14.70
N VAL A 16 -13.35 4.69 -13.47
CA VAL A 16 -12.82 5.43 -12.31
C VAL A 16 -11.44 4.87 -11.93
N PRO A 17 -10.39 5.72 -11.86
CA PRO A 17 -9.08 5.28 -11.40
C PRO A 17 -9.12 4.77 -9.96
N ARG A 18 -8.59 3.56 -9.75
CA ARG A 18 -8.55 2.91 -8.43
C ARG A 18 -7.14 2.92 -7.84
N THR A 19 -6.17 2.48 -8.64
CA THR A 19 -4.80 2.34 -8.18
C THR A 19 -3.85 2.84 -9.25
N ALA A 20 -2.96 3.75 -8.90
CA ALA A 20 -1.80 4.11 -9.71
C ALA A 20 -0.57 3.42 -9.14
N PHE A 21 0.05 2.54 -9.93
CA PHE A 21 1.27 1.85 -9.60
C PHE A 21 2.50 2.67 -10.00
N ALA A 22 3.63 2.41 -9.36
CA ALA A 22 4.96 2.90 -9.72
C ALA A 22 5.08 4.43 -9.91
N ALA A 23 4.20 5.24 -9.28
CA ALA A 23 4.18 6.69 -9.49
C ALA A 23 5.51 7.38 -9.17
N HIS A 24 6.28 6.86 -8.22
CA HIS A 24 7.64 7.30 -7.91
C HIS A 24 8.64 7.19 -9.09
N LYS A 25 8.34 6.40 -10.14
CA LYS A 25 9.18 6.29 -11.35
C LYS A 25 8.89 7.36 -12.41
N TYR A 26 7.71 8.00 -12.37
CA TYR A 26 7.27 8.94 -13.41
C TYR A 26 6.71 10.25 -12.87
N ASN A 27 6.82 10.49 -11.56
CA ASN A 27 6.38 11.72 -10.93
C ASN A 27 7.36 12.13 -9.82
N ASP A 28 7.90 13.35 -9.91
CA ASP A 28 8.99 13.80 -9.04
C ASP A 28 8.61 13.89 -7.56
N VAL A 29 7.40 14.38 -7.22
CA VAL A 29 7.02 14.46 -5.80
C VAL A 29 6.90 13.07 -5.19
N PHE A 30 6.41 12.09 -5.95
CA PHE A 30 6.35 10.70 -5.48
C PHE A 30 7.70 10.00 -5.50
N ARG A 31 8.63 10.40 -6.39
CA ARG A 31 10.03 9.96 -6.35
C ARG A 31 10.69 10.40 -5.05
N ILE A 32 10.49 11.67 -4.66
CA ILE A 32 11.02 12.23 -3.41
C ILE A 32 10.35 11.55 -2.20
N LEU A 33 9.01 11.42 -2.20
CA LEU A 33 8.27 10.74 -1.13
C LEU A 33 8.72 9.28 -0.97
N GLY A 34 8.89 8.56 -2.08
CA GLY A 34 9.35 7.17 -2.12
C GLY A 34 10.75 6.93 -1.56
N ALA A 35 11.52 8.00 -1.36
CA ALA A 35 12.87 7.98 -0.81
C ALA A 35 13.00 8.82 0.47
N HIS A 36 11.90 9.22 1.10
CA HIS A 36 11.95 10.14 2.24
C HIS A 36 12.49 9.45 3.51
N PRO A 37 13.50 9.99 4.20
CA PRO A 37 14.18 9.32 5.32
C PRO A 37 13.22 8.89 6.44
N ARG A 38 12.27 9.77 6.81
CA ARG A 38 11.23 9.47 7.82
C ARG A 38 10.30 8.30 7.48
N LEU A 39 10.27 7.82 6.23
CA LEU A 39 9.52 6.64 5.82
C LEU A 39 10.44 5.42 5.71
N ILE A 40 11.64 5.60 5.17
CA ILE A 40 12.56 4.48 4.89
C ILE A 40 13.29 4.00 6.15
N GLU A 41 13.90 4.93 6.90
CA GLU A 41 14.80 4.61 8.01
C GLU A 41 14.13 3.83 9.15
N PRO A 42 12.86 4.08 9.53
CA PRO A 42 12.20 3.27 10.54
C PRO A 42 12.09 1.78 10.16
N LEU A 43 11.89 1.47 8.87
CA LEU A 43 11.83 0.07 8.42
C LEU A 43 13.22 -0.54 8.33
N GLU A 44 14.24 0.22 7.94
CA GLU A 44 15.63 -0.24 8.00
C GLU A 44 16.04 -0.59 9.44
N GLN A 45 15.60 0.22 10.42
CA GLN A 45 15.82 -0.07 11.84
C GLN A 45 15.12 -1.35 12.27
N VAL A 46 13.86 -1.56 11.86
CA VAL A 46 13.11 -2.79 12.19
C VAL A 46 13.76 -4.03 11.59
N TRP A 47 14.27 -3.96 10.36
CA TRP A 47 14.87 -5.10 9.68
C TRP A 47 16.36 -5.30 9.97
N GLY A 48 17.04 -4.28 10.51
CA GLY A 48 18.49 -4.28 10.70
C GLY A 48 19.28 -4.28 9.40
N GLU A 49 18.65 -3.90 8.28
CA GLU A 49 19.28 -3.87 6.96
C GLU A 49 18.62 -2.84 6.03
N LYS A 50 19.26 -2.59 4.88
CA LYS A 50 18.71 -1.74 3.84
C LYS A 50 17.49 -2.37 3.18
N VAL A 51 16.59 -1.51 2.70
CA VAL A 51 15.35 -1.91 2.02
C VAL A 51 15.31 -1.44 0.57
N TYR A 52 14.57 -2.17 -0.26
CA TYR A 52 14.20 -1.76 -1.61
C TYR A 52 12.69 -1.56 -1.72
N MET A 53 12.27 -0.79 -2.73
CA MET A 53 10.85 -0.60 -3.02
C MET A 53 10.33 -1.87 -3.70
N HIS A 54 9.57 -2.70 -3.00
CA HIS A 54 8.91 -3.85 -3.63
C HIS A 54 7.73 -3.38 -4.50
N GLN A 55 6.94 -2.45 -3.98
CA GLN A 55 5.77 -1.91 -4.66
C GLN A 55 5.50 -0.48 -4.19
N PHE A 56 5.05 0.37 -5.12
CA PHE A 56 4.54 1.70 -4.81
C PHE A 56 3.14 1.84 -5.41
N THR A 57 2.15 2.19 -4.60
CA THR A 57 0.78 2.41 -5.08
C THR A 57 0.16 3.70 -4.55
N ILE A 58 -0.78 4.24 -5.31
CA ILE A 58 -1.69 5.28 -4.84
C ILE A 58 -3.11 4.74 -5.00
N ASN A 59 -3.70 4.35 -3.89
CA ASN A 59 -5.05 3.82 -3.84
C ASN A 59 -6.04 4.95 -3.62
N ALA A 60 -6.88 5.20 -4.62
CA ALA A 60 -8.01 6.11 -4.54
C ALA A 60 -9.27 5.31 -4.22
N LYS A 61 -9.92 5.67 -3.10
CA LYS A 61 -11.29 5.26 -2.82
C LYS A 61 -12.19 6.46 -3.11
N SER A 62 -12.88 6.40 -4.25
CA SER A 62 -13.72 7.49 -4.74
C SER A 62 -14.89 7.78 -3.81
N ALA A 63 -15.34 9.03 -3.81
CA ALA A 63 -16.59 9.42 -3.17
C ALA A 63 -17.77 8.67 -3.82
N PHE A 64 -18.74 8.26 -3.01
CA PHE A 64 -19.98 7.54 -3.38
C PHE A 64 -19.84 6.14 -3.99
N SER A 65 -18.77 5.85 -4.72
CA SER A 65 -18.62 4.62 -5.51
C SER A 65 -17.39 3.78 -5.17
N GLY A 66 -16.56 4.20 -4.21
CA GLY A 66 -15.34 3.46 -3.90
C GLY A 66 -15.62 2.07 -3.33
N GLU A 67 -15.14 1.02 -3.97
CA GLU A 67 -15.52 -0.36 -3.60
C GLU A 67 -14.69 -0.93 -2.44
N VAL A 68 -15.07 -2.13 -2.01
CA VAL A 68 -14.45 -2.89 -0.91
C VAL A 68 -13.04 -3.39 -1.29
N TRP A 69 -12.18 -3.49 -0.27
CA TRP A 69 -11.00 -4.37 -0.30
C TRP A 69 -11.24 -5.48 0.71
N GLN A 70 -11.35 -6.71 0.22
CA GLN A 70 -11.66 -7.88 1.05
C GLN A 70 -10.52 -8.19 2.04
N TRP A 71 -10.80 -8.97 3.07
CA TRP A 71 -9.79 -9.37 4.05
C TRP A 71 -8.67 -10.18 3.40
N HIS A 72 -7.42 -9.74 3.58
CA HIS A 72 -6.24 -10.37 2.99
C HIS A 72 -4.98 -10.15 3.84
N GLN A 73 -3.90 -10.82 3.42
CA GLN A 73 -2.52 -10.56 3.83
C GLN A 73 -1.71 -10.28 2.57
N ASP A 74 -0.99 -9.17 2.53
CA ASP A 74 -0.25 -8.80 1.32
C ASP A 74 0.90 -9.77 1.03
N PHE A 75 1.61 -10.22 2.07
CA PHE A 75 2.69 -11.21 1.90
C PHE A 75 2.17 -12.52 1.28
N GLY A 76 0.92 -12.90 1.56
CA GLY A 76 0.31 -14.05 0.91
C GLY A 76 0.30 -13.93 -0.62
N THR A 77 0.03 -12.72 -1.14
CA THR A 77 0.10 -12.42 -2.58
C THR A 77 1.55 -12.38 -3.04
N TRP A 78 2.42 -11.65 -2.35
CA TRP A 78 3.84 -11.49 -2.75
C TRP A 78 4.59 -12.82 -2.78
N HIS A 79 4.27 -13.74 -1.87
CA HIS A 79 4.82 -15.08 -1.84
C HIS A 79 4.34 -15.92 -3.04
N ARG A 80 3.01 -15.98 -3.26
CA ARG A 80 2.41 -16.84 -4.29
C ARG A 80 2.69 -16.33 -5.70
N ASP A 81 2.58 -15.03 -5.92
CA ASP A 81 2.63 -14.44 -7.25
C ASP A 81 4.02 -13.94 -7.62
N ASP A 82 4.86 -13.59 -6.64
CA ASP A 82 6.20 -13.06 -6.92
C ASP A 82 7.35 -13.92 -6.38
N GLY A 83 7.06 -14.94 -5.57
CA GLY A 83 8.09 -15.74 -4.92
C GLY A 83 8.90 -14.94 -3.91
N MET A 84 8.25 -14.03 -3.16
CA MET A 84 8.84 -13.40 -1.98
C MET A 84 9.14 -14.49 -0.93
N PRO A 85 10.40 -14.63 -0.45
CA PRO A 85 10.78 -15.76 0.39
C PRO A 85 10.16 -15.73 1.79
N GLU A 86 10.42 -14.65 2.53
CA GLU A 86 10.01 -14.47 3.91
C GLU A 86 9.12 -13.22 4.04
N PRO A 87 8.29 -13.10 5.09
CA PRO A 87 7.44 -11.93 5.30
C PRO A 87 8.22 -10.70 5.80
N ARG A 88 9.41 -10.42 5.25
CA ARG A 88 10.29 -9.29 5.62
C ARG A 88 9.98 -8.03 4.82
N ALA A 89 8.69 -7.78 4.61
CA ALA A 89 8.16 -6.60 3.94
C ALA A 89 7.02 -5.97 4.75
N MET A 90 6.99 -4.65 4.79
CA MET A 90 5.93 -3.87 5.44
C MET A 90 5.40 -2.80 4.49
N ASN A 91 4.14 -2.45 4.67
CA ASN A 91 3.54 -1.30 4.01
C ASN A 91 3.63 -0.07 4.90
N ILE A 92 3.85 1.07 4.26
CA ILE A 92 3.75 2.40 4.83
C ILE A 92 2.65 3.14 4.07
N ALA A 93 1.52 3.38 4.74
CA ALA A 93 0.42 4.16 4.24
C ALA A 93 0.60 5.63 4.61
N VAL A 94 0.68 6.52 3.61
CA VAL A 94 0.69 7.97 3.78
C VAL A 94 -0.64 8.53 3.31
N PHE A 95 -1.35 9.21 4.20
CA PHE A 95 -2.68 9.74 3.92
C PHE A 95 -2.57 11.02 3.10
N LEU A 96 -3.15 11.04 1.90
CA LEU A 96 -3.25 12.25 1.07
C LEU A 96 -4.55 13.02 1.33
N ASP A 97 -5.63 12.28 1.58
CA ASP A 97 -6.89 12.82 2.11
C ASP A 97 -7.00 12.47 3.60
N GLU A 98 -7.91 13.13 4.31
CA GLU A 98 -8.27 12.72 5.67
C GLU A 98 -8.91 11.33 5.68
N VAL A 99 -8.39 10.45 6.53
CA VAL A 99 -8.96 9.12 6.78
C VAL A 99 -9.91 9.24 7.96
N MET A 100 -11.20 9.11 7.69
CA MET A 100 -12.28 9.23 8.66
C MET A 100 -12.84 7.83 8.99
N PRO A 101 -13.59 7.67 10.10
CA PRO A 101 -14.29 6.42 10.39
C PRO A 101 -15.30 6.01 9.30
N ILE A 102 -15.73 6.95 8.47
CA ILE A 102 -16.87 6.81 7.55
C ILE A 102 -16.50 6.69 6.07
N ASN A 103 -15.30 7.10 5.65
CA ASN A 103 -14.90 7.08 4.23
C ASN A 103 -14.16 5.79 3.84
N GLY A 104 -14.54 4.69 4.49
CA GLY A 104 -13.96 3.36 4.31
C GLY A 104 -12.50 3.29 4.74
N PRO A 105 -12.14 3.54 6.02
CA PRO A 105 -10.76 3.44 6.51
C PRO A 105 -10.23 2.00 6.40
N LEU A 106 -8.91 1.84 6.51
CA LEU A 106 -8.30 0.52 6.65
C LEU A 106 -8.73 -0.08 7.99
N MET A 107 -9.27 -1.30 7.96
CA MET A 107 -9.54 -2.12 9.13
C MET A 107 -8.40 -3.13 9.29
N LEU A 108 -7.85 -3.21 10.50
CA LEU A 108 -6.76 -4.11 10.86
C LEU A 108 -7.24 -5.06 11.95
N VAL A 109 -6.81 -6.32 11.89
CA VAL A 109 -6.94 -7.26 13.01
C VAL A 109 -5.63 -7.25 13.80
N PRO A 110 -5.58 -6.62 14.99
CA PRO A 110 -4.36 -6.52 15.78
C PRO A 110 -3.73 -7.90 16.05
N ARG A 111 -2.39 -7.96 16.05
CA ARG A 111 -1.58 -9.17 16.32
C ARG A 111 -1.74 -10.33 15.31
N SER A 112 -2.64 -10.25 14.34
CA SER A 112 -2.85 -11.30 13.33
C SER A 112 -1.59 -11.70 12.54
N HIS A 113 -0.64 -10.77 12.36
CA HIS A 113 0.65 -11.03 11.72
C HIS A 113 1.50 -12.11 12.42
N LYS A 114 1.23 -12.42 13.70
CA LYS A 114 1.94 -13.45 14.45
C LYS A 114 1.53 -14.88 14.08
N TYR A 115 0.41 -15.05 13.37
CA TYR A 115 -0.09 -16.36 12.92
C TYR A 115 0.51 -16.81 11.58
N GLY A 116 1.53 -16.11 11.09
CA GLY A 116 2.17 -16.42 9.81
C GLY A 116 1.25 -16.15 8.62
N THR A 117 1.53 -16.82 7.52
CA THR A 117 0.77 -16.68 6.27
C THR A 117 -0.39 -17.66 6.25
N LEU A 118 -1.60 -17.13 6.18
CA LEU A 118 -2.84 -17.91 6.22
C LEU A 118 -3.17 -18.48 4.83
N ALA A 119 -3.95 -19.55 4.84
CA ALA A 119 -4.57 -20.08 3.63
C ALA A 119 -5.49 -19.02 3.01
N ALA A 120 -5.42 -18.87 1.69
CA ALA A 120 -6.18 -17.88 0.94
C ALA A 120 -6.64 -18.48 -0.40
N GLY A 121 -7.82 -18.10 -0.86
CA GLY A 121 -8.32 -18.38 -2.21
C GLY A 121 -8.03 -17.21 -3.14
N HIS A 122 -7.77 -17.47 -4.42
CA HIS A 122 -7.60 -16.39 -5.40
C HIS A 122 -8.96 -15.99 -5.96
N ASP A 123 -9.48 -14.84 -5.51
CA ASP A 123 -10.75 -14.31 -5.97
C ASP A 123 -10.54 -13.34 -7.14
N THR A 124 -10.98 -13.78 -8.32
CA THR A 124 -10.96 -13.02 -9.57
C THR A 124 -12.36 -12.58 -10.01
N ALA A 125 -13.41 -12.93 -9.26
CA ALA A 125 -14.80 -12.81 -9.71
C ALA A 125 -15.60 -11.79 -8.89
N THR A 126 -15.42 -11.75 -7.57
CA THR A 126 -16.22 -10.89 -6.67
C THR A 126 -15.48 -9.63 -6.24
N THR A 127 -14.18 -9.58 -6.51
CA THR A 127 -13.32 -8.44 -6.24
C THR A 127 -13.21 -7.54 -7.46
N SER A 128 -13.02 -6.25 -7.19
CA SER A 128 -12.75 -5.22 -8.20
C SER A 128 -11.35 -5.31 -8.84
N TYR A 129 -10.48 -6.10 -8.22
CA TYR A 129 -9.09 -6.36 -8.59
C TYR A 129 -8.75 -7.77 -8.08
N PRO A 130 -8.16 -8.66 -8.91
CA PRO A 130 -7.76 -10.00 -8.49
C PRO A 130 -6.98 -9.99 -7.17
N LEU A 131 -7.47 -10.72 -6.16
CA LEU A 131 -6.92 -10.66 -4.82
C LEU A 131 -6.96 -12.03 -4.14
N TRP A 132 -5.91 -12.37 -3.43
CA TRP A 132 -5.91 -13.51 -2.51
C TRP A 132 -6.66 -13.15 -1.23
N THR A 133 -7.84 -13.71 -1.05
CA THR A 133 -8.74 -13.39 0.07
C THR A 133 -8.74 -14.48 1.13
N LEU A 134 -8.94 -14.08 2.38
CA LEU A 134 -9.07 -14.98 3.50
C LEU A 134 -10.51 -15.47 3.64
N ASP A 135 -10.63 -16.70 4.13
CA ASP A 135 -11.91 -17.25 4.53
C ASP A 135 -12.52 -16.50 5.74
N ASN A 136 -13.84 -16.35 5.74
CA ASN A 136 -14.55 -15.58 6.77
C ASN A 136 -14.44 -16.21 8.16
N ASP A 137 -14.40 -17.55 8.27
CA ASP A 137 -14.24 -18.20 9.57
C ASP A 137 -12.82 -17.99 10.11
N ALA A 138 -11.82 -17.99 9.23
CA ALA A 138 -10.45 -17.64 9.62
C ALA A 138 -10.34 -16.20 10.14
N VAL A 139 -10.97 -15.24 9.46
CA VAL A 139 -11.01 -13.84 9.92
C VAL A 139 -11.76 -13.72 11.24
N LYS A 140 -12.92 -14.36 11.38
CA LYS A 140 -13.73 -14.33 12.60
C LYS A 140 -12.95 -14.79 13.82
N ARG A 141 -12.25 -15.93 13.73
CA ARG A 141 -11.41 -16.44 14.83
C ARG A 141 -10.37 -15.43 15.29
N LEU A 142 -9.68 -14.78 14.35
CA LEU A 142 -8.66 -13.78 14.68
C LEU A 142 -9.26 -12.51 15.29
N VAL A 143 -10.45 -12.11 14.83
CA VAL A 143 -11.19 -10.97 15.39
C VAL A 143 -11.70 -11.26 16.80
N ASP A 144 -12.15 -12.48 17.08
CA ASP A 144 -12.59 -12.88 18.43
C ASP A 144 -11.43 -12.75 19.46
N GLU A 145 -10.17 -12.88 19.03
CA GLU A 145 -8.98 -12.72 19.88
C GLU A 145 -8.38 -11.29 19.91
N GLY A 146 -8.45 -10.58 18.78
CA GLY A 146 -7.72 -9.33 18.55
C GLY A 146 -8.59 -8.09 18.41
N GLY A 147 -9.89 -8.26 18.18
CA GLY A 147 -10.80 -7.22 17.75
C GLY A 147 -10.47 -6.67 16.35
N ILE A 148 -11.08 -5.53 16.02
CA ILE A 148 -10.79 -4.76 14.80
C ILE A 148 -10.44 -3.34 15.23
N VAL A 149 -9.38 -2.78 14.65
CA VAL A 149 -9.04 -1.36 14.77
C VAL A 149 -9.06 -0.70 13.41
N ALA A 150 -9.55 0.53 13.34
CA ALA A 150 -9.58 1.33 12.13
C ALA A 150 -8.86 2.66 12.35
N PRO A 151 -7.54 2.74 12.10
CA PRO A 151 -6.79 3.98 12.30
C PRO A 151 -7.30 5.11 11.40
N THR A 152 -7.50 6.28 12.00
CA THR A 152 -7.91 7.52 11.33
C THR A 152 -6.82 8.58 11.42
N GLY A 153 -6.85 9.59 10.56
CA GLY A 153 -5.86 10.66 10.62
C GLY A 153 -6.01 11.70 9.52
N LYS A 154 -5.43 12.88 9.75
CA LYS A 154 -5.38 13.99 8.79
C LYS A 154 -4.40 13.67 7.63
N PRO A 155 -4.46 14.43 6.51
CA PRO A 155 -3.42 14.38 5.49
C PRO A 155 -2.02 14.54 6.08
N GLY A 156 -1.07 13.73 5.61
CA GLY A 156 0.27 13.60 6.17
C GLY A 156 0.38 12.59 7.32
N GLY A 157 -0.74 12.05 7.82
CA GLY A 157 -0.74 10.91 8.73
C GLY A 157 -0.10 9.68 8.10
N VAL A 158 0.61 8.89 8.92
CA VAL A 158 1.32 7.69 8.48
C VAL A 158 0.88 6.49 9.32
N LEU A 159 0.66 5.36 8.64
CA LEU A 159 0.39 4.07 9.25
C LEU A 159 1.32 3.02 8.64
N THR A 160 2.12 2.35 9.48
CA THR A 160 3.00 1.25 9.06
C THR A 160 2.44 -0.08 9.55
N PHE A 161 2.41 -1.09 8.68
CA PHE A 161 1.93 -2.42 9.04
C PHE A 161 2.65 -3.55 8.29
N HIS A 162 2.77 -4.70 8.97
CA HIS A 162 3.47 -5.88 8.49
C HIS A 162 2.73 -6.59 7.34
N GLY A 163 3.44 -7.21 6.40
CA GLY A 163 2.84 -7.90 5.24
C GLY A 163 1.89 -9.06 5.59
N ASN A 164 2.06 -9.67 6.78
CA ASN A 164 1.13 -10.67 7.32
C ASN A 164 0.00 -10.09 8.19
N LEU A 165 -0.11 -8.78 8.37
CA LEU A 165 -1.22 -8.23 9.14
C LEU A 165 -2.53 -8.39 8.34
N VAL A 166 -3.51 -9.07 8.92
CA VAL A 166 -4.83 -9.22 8.30
C VAL A 166 -5.51 -7.86 8.28
N HIS A 167 -5.91 -7.45 7.07
CA HIS A 167 -6.54 -6.15 6.87
C HIS A 167 -7.51 -6.16 5.69
N GLY A 168 -8.37 -5.15 5.66
CA GLY A 168 -9.38 -4.93 4.62
C GLY A 168 -9.96 -3.52 4.73
N SER A 169 -10.88 -3.13 3.84
CA SER A 169 -11.63 -1.88 4.00
C SER A 169 -13.00 -1.94 3.35
N ALA A 170 -14.02 -1.44 4.04
CA ALA A 170 -15.37 -1.33 3.50
C ALA A 170 -15.44 -0.34 2.32
N GLY A 171 -16.53 -0.36 1.55
CA GLY A 171 -16.78 0.63 0.51
C GLY A 171 -16.96 2.05 1.04
N ASN A 172 -16.98 3.04 0.16
CA ASN A 172 -17.16 4.45 0.48
C ASN A 172 -18.39 5.01 -0.22
N ILE A 173 -19.48 5.17 0.52
CA ILE A 173 -20.73 5.78 0.06
C ILE A 173 -20.80 7.28 0.37
N THR A 174 -19.77 7.84 1.00
CA THR A 174 -19.76 9.23 1.47
C THR A 174 -19.28 10.18 0.36
N PRO A 175 -19.54 11.50 0.47
CA PRO A 175 -18.94 12.49 -0.41
C PRO A 175 -17.42 12.69 -0.21
N TYR A 176 -16.82 12.08 0.82
CA TYR A 176 -15.43 12.31 1.19
C TYR A 176 -14.52 11.28 0.51
N PRO A 177 -13.64 11.65 -0.44
CA PRO A 177 -12.71 10.71 -1.04
C PRO A 177 -11.63 10.29 -0.04
N ARG A 178 -10.96 9.18 -0.33
CA ARG A 178 -9.84 8.67 0.48
C ARG A 178 -8.71 8.17 -0.41
N LYS A 179 -7.73 9.04 -0.65
CA LYS A 179 -6.47 8.73 -1.33
C LYS A 179 -5.36 8.42 -0.32
N ILE A 180 -4.71 7.28 -0.51
CA ILE A 180 -3.58 6.84 0.32
C ILE A 180 -2.45 6.38 -0.61
N VAL A 181 -1.24 6.86 -0.35
CA VAL A 181 -0.02 6.32 -0.96
C VAL A 181 0.45 5.14 -0.10
N TYR A 182 0.82 4.04 -0.73
CA TYR A 182 1.50 2.93 -0.07
C TYR A 182 2.91 2.76 -0.63
N LEU A 183 3.89 2.71 0.27
CA LEU A 183 5.22 2.20 -0.01
C LEU A 183 5.30 0.81 0.60
N THR A 184 5.50 -0.22 -0.20
CA THR A 184 5.84 -1.55 0.29
C THR A 184 7.35 -1.70 0.23
N LEU A 185 7.99 -1.69 1.40
CA LEU A 185 9.44 -1.84 1.51
C LEU A 185 9.78 -3.25 1.96
N ASN A 186 10.71 -3.87 1.26
CA ASN A 186 11.19 -5.21 1.54
C ASN A 186 12.69 -5.18 1.84
N ALA A 187 13.14 -6.01 2.77
CA ALA A 187 14.55 -6.24 3.04
C ALA A 187 15.28 -6.61 1.74
N VAL A 188 16.45 -6.03 1.48
CA VAL A 188 17.22 -6.29 0.25
C VAL A 188 17.63 -7.76 0.17
N SER A 189 17.96 -8.39 1.30
CA SER A 189 18.27 -9.83 1.35
C SER A 189 17.07 -10.73 1.01
N ASN A 190 15.86 -10.18 0.97
CA ASN A 190 14.59 -10.88 0.81
C ASN A 190 13.93 -10.62 -0.56
N TYR A 191 14.70 -10.22 -1.57
CA TYR A 191 14.18 -9.93 -2.90
C TYR A 191 13.33 -11.08 -3.49
N ILE A 192 12.34 -10.70 -4.29
CA ILE A 192 11.42 -11.64 -4.97
C ILE A 192 12.15 -12.49 -6.01
N ARG A 193 11.81 -13.79 -6.09
CA ARG A 193 12.57 -14.74 -6.94
C ARG A 193 11.84 -15.19 -8.19
N LYS A 194 10.51 -15.09 -8.23
CA LYS A 194 9.66 -15.62 -9.30
C LYS A 194 8.51 -14.64 -9.62
N PRO A 195 8.80 -13.37 -9.98
CA PRO A 195 7.78 -12.39 -10.31
C PRO A 195 6.94 -12.84 -11.51
N THR A 196 5.66 -13.16 -11.29
CA THR A 196 4.69 -13.39 -12.37
C THR A 196 3.97 -12.12 -12.79
N ARG A 197 3.92 -11.13 -11.89
CA ARG A 197 3.24 -9.85 -12.10
C ARG A 197 4.14 -8.85 -12.88
N PRO A 198 3.55 -7.87 -13.58
CA PRO A 198 4.27 -6.79 -14.24
C PRO A 198 5.22 -6.04 -13.29
N GLU A 199 6.34 -5.55 -13.83
CA GLU A 199 7.37 -4.87 -13.03
C GLU A 199 6.84 -3.64 -12.28
N TYR A 200 5.87 -2.92 -12.83
CA TYR A 200 5.28 -1.76 -12.15
C TYR A 200 4.42 -2.15 -10.94
N ILE A 201 3.98 -3.42 -10.83
CA ILE A 201 3.28 -3.96 -9.66
C ILE A 201 4.27 -4.60 -8.68
N ALA A 202 5.20 -5.42 -9.17
CA ALA A 202 6.23 -6.08 -8.37
C ALA A 202 7.61 -5.72 -8.92
N HIS A 203 8.26 -4.74 -8.29
CA HIS A 203 9.51 -4.20 -8.79
C HIS A 203 10.63 -5.24 -8.76
N ARG A 204 11.48 -5.17 -9.79
CA ARG A 204 12.61 -6.08 -10.04
C ARG A 204 13.97 -5.39 -9.89
N ASP A 205 13.96 -4.09 -9.55
CA ASP A 205 15.14 -3.37 -9.10
C ASP A 205 15.23 -3.51 -7.58
N PHE A 206 16.26 -4.22 -7.14
CA PHE A 206 16.51 -4.51 -5.72
C PHE A 206 17.60 -3.62 -5.13
N THR A 207 17.98 -2.56 -5.84
CA THR A 207 18.95 -1.58 -5.36
C THR A 207 18.44 -0.95 -4.06
N PRO A 208 19.26 -0.91 -3.00
CA PRO A 208 18.92 -0.20 -1.76
C PRO A 208 18.46 1.23 -2.01
N ILE A 209 17.31 1.61 -1.43
CA ILE A 209 16.81 2.99 -1.53
C ILE A 209 17.85 3.93 -0.90
N GLN A 210 18.23 4.96 -1.66
CA GLN A 210 19.02 6.07 -1.14
C GLN A 210 18.09 7.16 -0.66
N ALA A 211 18.07 7.40 0.65
CA ALA A 211 17.23 8.43 1.23
C ALA A 211 17.63 9.81 0.70
N VAL A 212 16.63 10.63 0.36
CA VAL A 212 16.85 12.06 0.06
C VAL A 212 17.06 12.85 1.36
N ALA A 213 17.41 14.14 1.24
CA ALA A 213 17.43 15.03 2.40
C ALA A 213 16.04 15.15 3.04
N ASP A 214 15.99 15.30 4.37
CA ASP A 214 14.75 15.39 5.15
C ASP A 214 13.85 16.57 4.75
N ASP A 215 14.44 17.64 4.20
CA ASP A 215 13.75 18.83 3.73
C ASP A 215 13.32 18.77 2.25
N ALA A 216 13.57 17.66 1.55
CA ALA A 216 13.45 17.61 0.09
C ALA A 216 12.02 17.85 -0.41
N LEU A 217 10.99 17.40 0.32
CA LEU A 217 9.59 17.68 -0.02
C LEU A 217 9.23 19.15 0.20
N LEU A 218 9.79 19.80 1.23
CA LEU A 218 9.57 21.22 1.48
C LEU A 218 10.19 22.06 0.37
N ARG A 219 11.44 21.78 0.00
CA ARG A 219 12.13 22.46 -1.11
C ARG A 219 11.42 22.26 -2.44
N TYR A 220 10.89 21.05 -2.70
CA TYR A 220 10.09 20.80 -3.89
C TYR A 220 8.81 21.65 -3.92
N ALA A 221 8.10 21.75 -2.78
CA ALA A 221 6.90 22.56 -2.66
C ALA A 221 7.17 24.07 -2.82
N GLU A 222 8.29 24.56 -2.28
CA GLU A 222 8.73 25.96 -2.47
C GLU A 222 9.03 26.27 -3.93
N GLY A 223 9.73 25.36 -4.63
CA GLY A 223 10.02 25.52 -6.06
C GLY A 223 8.77 25.60 -6.93
N LEU A 224 7.71 24.86 -6.59
CA LEU A 224 6.42 24.95 -7.30
C LEU A 224 5.73 26.30 -7.08
N LYS A 225 5.83 26.89 -5.89
CA LYS A 225 5.25 28.21 -5.60
C LYS A 225 5.97 29.30 -6.40
N GLN A 226 7.30 29.28 -6.41
CA GLN A 226 8.12 30.23 -7.16
C GLN A 226 7.88 30.14 -8.68
N ALA A 227 7.63 28.94 -9.22
CA ALA A 227 7.33 28.77 -10.64
C ALA A 227 5.90 29.19 -11.04
N ALA A 228 5.01 29.39 -10.06
CA ALA A 228 3.62 29.81 -10.28
C ALA A 228 3.41 31.32 -10.10
N GLU A 229 4.43 32.03 -9.59
CA GLU A 229 4.51 33.50 -9.50
C GLU A 229 5.15 34.08 -10.78
#